data_AF-A0A946MJF1-F1
#
_entry.id   AF-A0A946MJF1-F1
#
_cell.length_a   1.000
_cell.length_b   1.000
_cell.length_c   1.000
_cell.angle_alpha   90.00
_cell.angle_beta   90.00
_cell.angle_gamma   90.00
#
_symmetry.space_group_name_H-M   'P 1'
#
loop_
_entity.id
_entity.type
_entity.pdbx_description
1 polymer ?
#
loop_
_entity_poly.entity_id
_entity_poly.type
_entity_poly.pdbx_seq_one_letter_code
_entity_poly.pdbx_strand_id
1 'polypeptide(L)'
;MGIITAVLLLFQPVFVGRFVKLDEIFTLKKLFQFHKTNGLVLLATAIVHPILILGADHFVFFSFESRYWPEFIGIFLLILLTPFVAISFFQKKLGLNYKTWKMLHKIIAPIILILMFIHVNNVSRSFESGLPFYLLCGAGLITIFLFVRKALS
;
A
#
# COMPACT_ATOMS: atom_id res chain seq x y z
N MET A 1 10.11 -5.88 7.59
CA MET A 1 9.35 -4.63 7.33
C MET A 1 8.64 -4.62 5.98
N GLY A 2 9.28 -4.97 4.85
CA GLY A 2 8.63 -4.98 3.52
C GLY A 2 7.32 -5.79 3.44
N ILE A 3 7.31 -7.04 3.92
CA ILE A 3 6.08 -7.87 3.95
C ILE A 3 4.99 -7.25 4.82
N ILE A 4 5.35 -6.68 5.98
CA ILE A 4 4.39 -5.99 6.85
C ILE A 4 3.75 -4.82 6.10
N THR A 5 4.56 -3.99 5.42
CA THR A 5 4.06 -2.90 4.57
C THR A 5 3.08 -3.40 3.51
N ALA A 6 3.40 -4.50 2.82
CA ALA A 6 2.52 -5.10 1.82
C ALA A 6 1.19 -5.57 2.42
N VAL A 7 1.22 -6.24 3.57
CA VAL A 7 0.01 -6.69 4.28
C VAL A 7 -0.84 -5.50 4.72
N LEU A 8 -0.24 -4.46 5.31
CA LEU A 8 -0.94 -3.24 5.72
C LEU A 8 -1.60 -2.56 4.52
N LEU A 9 -0.96 -2.59 3.33
CA LEU A 9 -1.51 -2.05 2.10
C LEU A 9 -2.72 -2.85 1.59
N LEU A 10 -2.61 -4.18 1.58
CA LEU A 10 -3.69 -5.09 1.16
C LEU A 10 -4.90 -5.05 2.12
N PHE A 11 -4.70 -4.66 3.38
CA PHE A 11 -5.79 -4.48 4.34
C PHE A 11 -6.57 -3.17 4.17
N GLN A 12 -6.06 -2.19 3.43
CA GLN A 12 -6.73 -0.89 3.26
C GLN A 12 -8.19 -0.98 2.76
N PRO A 13 -8.51 -1.80 1.73
CA PRO A 13 -9.89 -1.96 1.23
C PRO A 13 -10.83 -2.58 2.26
N VAL A 14 -10.32 -3.38 3.21
CA VAL A 14 -11.15 -4.04 4.22
C VAL A 14 -11.84 -3.00 5.11
N PHE A 15 -11.11 -1.96 5.51
CA PHE A 15 -11.64 -0.89 6.36
C PHE A 15 -12.68 0.00 5.66
N VAL A 16 -12.65 0.10 4.34
CA VAL A 16 -13.57 0.94 3.55
C VAL A 16 -14.64 0.15 2.80
N GLY A 17 -14.57 -1.18 2.86
CA GLY A 17 -15.40 -2.11 2.10
C GLY A 17 -16.87 -2.16 2.52
N ARG A 18 -17.25 -1.60 3.68
CA ARG A 18 -18.62 -1.64 4.25
C ARG A 18 -19.20 -3.05 4.31
N PHE A 19 -18.61 -3.90 5.14
CA PHE A 19 -19.14 -5.25 5.37
C PHE A 19 -20.14 -5.20 6.52
N VAL A 20 -21.32 -5.81 6.33
CA VAL A 20 -22.40 -5.83 7.32
C VAL A 20 -21.89 -6.24 8.71
N LYS A 21 -21.14 -7.34 8.81
CA LYS A 21 -20.55 -7.81 10.08
C LYS A 21 -19.59 -6.81 10.73
N LEU A 22 -18.82 -6.06 9.94
CA LEU A 22 -17.91 -5.05 10.48
C LEU A 22 -18.66 -3.78 10.89
N ASP A 23 -19.72 -3.41 10.16
CA ASP A 23 -20.57 -2.27 10.49
C ASP A 23 -21.42 -2.53 11.76
N GLU A 24 -21.74 -3.80 12.06
CA GLU A 24 -22.41 -4.24 13.30
C GLU A 24 -21.49 -4.13 14.53
N ILE A 25 -20.19 -4.44 14.38
CA ILE A 25 -19.22 -4.44 15.48
C ILE A 25 -18.57 -3.06 15.66
N PHE A 26 -18.29 -2.37 14.54
CA PHE A 26 -17.57 -1.10 14.51
C PHE A 26 -18.39 -0.03 13.79
N THR A 27 -18.41 1.18 14.35
CA THR A 27 -19.02 2.31 13.65
C THR A 27 -18.21 2.70 12.42
N LEU A 28 -18.88 3.22 11.38
CA LEU A 28 -18.22 3.71 10.17
C LEU A 28 -17.11 4.73 10.46
N LYS A 29 -17.30 5.57 11.49
CA LYS A 29 -16.29 6.53 11.95
C LYS A 29 -15.02 5.83 12.46
N LYS A 30 -15.16 4.74 13.23
CA LYS A 30 -14.03 3.95 13.74
C LYS A 30 -13.29 3.24 12.60
N LEU A 31 -14.02 2.62 11.67
CA LEU A 31 -13.42 1.97 10.49
C LEU A 31 -12.63 2.95 9.63
N PHE A 32 -13.17 4.16 9.41
CA PHE A 32 -12.45 5.20 8.68
C PHE A 32 -11.22 5.71 9.46
N GLN A 33 -11.31 5.81 10.79
CA GLN A 33 -10.14 6.14 11.61
C GLN A 33 -9.06 5.05 11.50
N PHE A 34 -9.43 3.78 11.54
CA PHE A 34 -8.48 2.67 11.34
C PHE A 34 -7.84 2.72 9.96
N HIS A 35 -8.59 2.98 8.89
CA HIS A 35 -8.04 3.20 7.55
C HIS A 35 -6.96 4.30 7.55
N LYS A 36 -7.26 5.47 8.15
CA LYS A 36 -6.31 6.59 8.22
C LYS A 36 -5.07 6.26 9.05
N THR A 37 -5.25 5.67 10.23
CA THR A 37 -4.13 5.30 11.11
C THR A 37 -3.28 4.20 10.47
N ASN A 38 -3.90 3.18 9.86
CA ASN A 38 -3.21 2.13 9.11
C ASN A 38 -2.40 2.71 7.94
N GLY A 39 -2.93 3.71 7.23
CA GLY A 39 -2.20 4.44 6.19
C GLY A 39 -0.92 5.13 6.68
N LEU A 40 -0.96 5.72 7.89
CA LEU A 40 0.23 6.32 8.50
C LEU A 40 1.26 5.28 8.95
N VAL A 41 0.79 4.19 9.59
CA VAL A 41 1.67 3.08 10.02
C VAL A 41 2.33 2.46 8.79
N LEU A 42 1.56 2.20 7.74
CA LEU A 42 2.04 1.70 6.45
C LEU A 42 3.12 2.61 5.87
N LEU A 43 2.92 3.93 5.86
CA LEU A 43 3.93 4.85 5.36
C LEU A 43 5.20 4.80 6.21
N ALA A 44 5.06 4.77 7.54
CA ALA A 44 6.19 4.68 8.44
C ALA A 44 7.00 3.38 8.20
N THR A 45 6.32 2.23 8.08
CA THR A 45 7.01 0.96 7.78
C THR A 45 7.62 0.94 6.39
N ALA A 46 6.99 1.62 5.41
CA ALA A 46 7.53 1.77 4.06
C ALA A 46 8.80 2.62 4.03
N ILE A 47 8.90 3.68 4.84
CA ILE A 47 10.11 4.52 4.96
C ILE A 47 11.22 3.80 5.73
N VAL A 48 10.88 3.14 6.85
CA VAL A 48 11.84 2.40 7.67
C VAL A 48 12.46 1.24 6.88
N HIS A 49 11.70 0.64 5.96
CA HIS A 49 12.16 -0.52 5.19
C HIS A 49 13.48 -0.30 4.42
N PRO A 50 13.62 0.69 3.51
CA PRO A 50 14.88 0.94 2.82
C PRO A 50 15.98 1.44 3.76
N ILE A 51 15.65 2.16 4.84
CA ILE A 51 16.64 2.57 5.84
C ILE A 51 17.29 1.34 6.49
N LEU A 52 16.50 0.31 6.83
CA LEU A 52 17.02 -0.94 7.38
C LEU A 52 17.84 -1.73 6.35
N ILE A 53 17.43 -1.73 5.07
CA ILE A 53 18.21 -2.37 4.00
C ILE A 53 19.57 -1.67 3.87
N LEU A 54 19.56 -0.35 3.71
CA LEU A 54 20.78 0.44 3.58
C LEU A 54 21.66 0.29 4.83
N GLY A 55 21.08 0.32 6.03
CA GLY A 55 21.83 0.14 7.27
C GLY A 55 22.51 -1.24 7.37
N ALA A 56 21.88 -2.30 6.84
CA ALA A 56 22.48 -3.63 6.77
C ALA A 56 23.62 -3.72 5.74
N ASP A 57 23.59 -2.85 4.73
CA ASP A 57 24.61 -2.76 3.66
C ASP A 57 25.53 -1.56 3.82
N HIS A 58 25.77 -1.12 5.07
CA HIS A 58 26.67 0.00 5.41
C HIS A 58 26.39 1.32 4.66
N PHE A 59 25.13 1.57 4.32
CA PHE A 59 24.64 2.71 3.54
C PHE A 59 25.25 2.81 2.14
N VAL A 60 25.68 1.69 1.57
CA VAL A 60 26.05 1.61 0.16
C VAL A 60 24.77 1.63 -0.68
N PHE A 61 24.71 2.55 -1.64
CA PHE A 61 23.62 2.58 -2.61
C PHE A 61 23.86 1.54 -3.69
N PHE A 62 22.78 0.92 -4.16
CA PHE A 62 22.82 0.02 -5.31
C PHE A 62 23.33 0.77 -6.55
N SER A 63 24.18 0.10 -7.33
CA SER A 63 24.69 0.65 -8.60
C SER A 63 23.56 0.80 -9.61
N PHE A 64 23.74 1.70 -10.57
CA PHE A 64 22.77 1.93 -11.65
C PHE A 64 22.86 0.84 -12.73
N GLU A 65 22.69 -0.42 -12.30
CA GLU A 65 22.71 -1.60 -13.15
C GLU A 65 21.30 -2.15 -13.32
N SER A 66 21.00 -2.69 -14.50
CA SER A 66 19.66 -3.20 -14.82
C SER A 66 19.19 -4.33 -13.89
N ARG A 67 20.11 -5.04 -13.21
CA ARG A 67 19.75 -6.09 -12.24
C ARG A 67 18.99 -5.56 -11.02
N TYR A 68 19.12 -4.27 -10.70
CA TYR A 68 18.43 -3.62 -9.57
C TYR A 68 17.13 -2.92 -9.95
N TRP A 69 16.53 -3.28 -11.10
CA TRP A 69 15.25 -2.71 -11.52
C TRP A 69 14.13 -2.87 -10.47
N PRO A 70 14.01 -3.97 -9.68
CA PRO A 70 12.98 -4.09 -8.65
C PRO A 70 13.14 -3.06 -7.52
N GLU A 71 14.38 -2.73 -7.15
CA GLU A 71 14.72 -1.72 -6.15
C GLU A 71 14.31 -0.33 -6.62
N PHE A 72 14.51 -0.01 -7.91
CA PHE A 72 14.02 1.24 -8.49
C PHE A 72 12.48 1.34 -8.47
N ILE A 73 11.76 0.23 -8.69
CA ILE A 73 10.30 0.19 -8.49
C ILE A 73 9.95 0.46 -7.01
N GLY A 74 10.72 -0.08 -6.07
CA GLY A 74 10.55 0.19 -4.64
C GLY A 74 10.72 1.66 -4.27
N ILE A 75 11.74 2.33 -4.82
CA ILE A 75 11.97 3.77 -4.65
C ILE A 75 10.81 4.56 -5.25
N PHE A 76 10.42 4.26 -6.48
CA PHE A 76 9.31 4.93 -7.15
C PHE A 76 8.00 4.76 -6.36
N LEU A 77 7.75 3.55 -5.84
CA LEU A 77 6.61 3.27 -4.98
C LEU A 77 6.63 4.12 -3.71
N LEU A 78 7.78 4.29 -3.06
CA LEU A 78 7.92 5.15 -1.87
C LEU A 78 7.67 6.62 -2.19
N ILE A 79 8.21 7.11 -3.32
CA ILE A 79 8.02 8.48 -3.82
C ILE A 79 6.55 8.74 -4.15
N LEU A 80 5.83 7.76 -4.67
CA LEU A 80 4.40 7.88 -4.97
C LEU A 80 3.54 7.79 -3.70
N LEU A 81 3.85 6.84 -2.83
CA LEU A 81 3.09 6.54 -1.61
C LEU A 81 3.15 7.68 -0.58
N THR A 82 4.31 8.33 -0.44
CA THR A 82 4.53 9.41 0.53
C THR A 82 3.57 10.60 0.32
N PRO A 83 3.54 11.27 -0.85
CA PRO A 83 2.59 12.34 -1.11
C PRO A 83 1.16 11.82 -1.15
N PHE A 84 0.91 10.59 -1.61
CA PHE A 84 -0.43 10.01 -1.63
C PHE A 84 -1.06 9.92 -0.23
N VAL A 85 -0.31 9.40 0.74
CA VAL A 85 -0.75 9.31 2.15
C VAL A 85 -0.81 10.70 2.78
N ALA A 86 0.20 11.56 2.55
CA ALA A 86 0.22 12.92 3.10
C ALA A 86 -0.98 13.75 2.63
N ILE A 87 -1.26 13.77 1.32
CA ILE A 87 -2.42 14.46 0.74
C ILE A 87 -3.72 13.88 1.30
N SER A 88 -3.81 12.55 1.42
CA SER A 88 -5.02 11.90 1.95
C SER A 88 -5.25 12.21 3.44
N PHE A 89 -4.19 12.33 4.22
CA PHE A 89 -4.28 12.67 5.64
C PHE A 89 -4.61 14.14 5.86
N PHE A 90 -3.95 15.03 5.12
CA PHE A 90 -4.06 16.49 5.23
C PHE A 90 -5.07 17.12 4.26
N GLN A 91 -5.87 16.33 3.54
CA GLN A 91 -6.81 16.78 2.50
C GLN A 91 -7.60 18.05 2.89
N LYS A 92 -8.19 18.08 4.10
CA LYS A 92 -8.95 19.23 4.60
C LYS A 92 -8.08 20.46 4.84
N LYS A 93 -6.86 20.27 5.38
CA LYS A 93 -5.92 21.38 5.64
C LYS A 93 -5.35 21.96 4.36
N LEU A 94 -5.21 21.13 3.31
CA LEU A 94 -4.75 21.55 1.98
C LEU A 94 -5.84 22.23 1.14
N GLY A 95 -7.07 22.36 1.65
CA GLY A 95 -8.18 22.95 0.91
C GLY A 95 -8.61 22.14 -0.33
N LEU A 96 -8.16 20.88 -0.46
CA LEU A 96 -8.43 20.07 -1.64
C LEU A 96 -9.90 19.65 -1.67
N ASN A 97 -10.62 19.97 -2.74
CA ASN A 97 -12.02 19.55 -2.89
C ASN A 97 -12.15 18.02 -2.81
N TYR A 98 -13.14 17.56 -2.05
CA TYR A 98 -13.46 16.14 -1.87
C TYR A 98 -13.61 15.38 -3.20
N LYS A 99 -14.24 15.97 -4.22
CA LYS A 99 -14.42 15.33 -5.54
C LYS A 99 -13.09 15.01 -6.20
N THR A 100 -12.17 15.99 -6.21
CA THR A 100 -10.82 15.83 -6.78
C THR A 100 -10.00 14.83 -5.97
N TRP A 101 -10.00 14.97 -4.65
CA TRP A 101 -9.31 14.03 -3.77
C TRP A 101 -9.80 12.60 -3.98
N LYS A 102 -11.12 12.38 -4.01
CA LYS A 102 -11.72 11.06 -4.21
C LYS A 102 -11.34 10.46 -5.57
N MET A 103 -11.32 11.27 -6.63
CA MET A 103 -10.90 10.83 -7.96
C MET A 103 -9.44 10.38 -7.96
N LEU A 104 -8.54 11.23 -7.47
CA LEU A 104 -7.11 10.90 -7.37
C LEU A 104 -6.88 9.67 -6.51
N HIS A 105 -7.57 9.56 -5.38
CA HIS A 105 -7.47 8.41 -4.49
C HIS A 105 -7.90 7.11 -5.18
N LYS A 106 -9.01 7.14 -5.95
CA LYS A 106 -9.51 5.98 -6.70
C LYS A 106 -8.58 5.54 -7.84
N ILE A 107 -7.84 6.46 -8.46
CA ILE A 107 -6.93 6.15 -9.57
C ILE A 107 -5.57 5.68 -9.06
N ILE A 108 -5.01 6.39 -8.08
CA ILE A 108 -3.64 6.15 -7.61
C ILE A 108 -3.55 4.92 -6.70
N ALA A 109 -4.58 4.62 -5.88
CA ALA A 109 -4.54 3.46 -4.99
C ALA A 109 -4.33 2.11 -5.72
N PRO A 110 -5.04 1.81 -6.82
CA PRO A 110 -4.74 0.62 -7.64
C PRO A 110 -3.32 0.60 -8.21
N ILE A 111 -2.81 1.74 -8.66
CA ILE A 111 -1.44 1.85 -9.21
C ILE A 111 -0.41 1.47 -8.13
N ILE A 112 -0.55 2.00 -6.91
CA ILE A 112 0.30 1.66 -5.76
C ILE A 112 0.24 0.14 -5.47
N LEU A 113 -0.96 -0.47 -5.51
CA LEU A 113 -1.12 -1.91 -5.28
C LEU A 113 -0.41 -2.74 -6.36
N ILE A 114 -0.53 -2.37 -7.63
CA ILE A 114 0.13 -3.05 -8.75
C ILE A 114 1.65 -2.94 -8.62
N LEU A 115 2.17 -1.73 -8.37
CA LEU A 115 3.59 -1.50 -8.18
C LEU A 115 4.15 -2.26 -6.97
N MET A 116 3.39 -2.32 -5.87
CA MET A 116 3.75 -3.14 -4.71
C MET A 116 3.87 -4.62 -5.08
N PHE A 117 2.90 -5.17 -5.83
CA PHE A 117 2.94 -6.56 -6.27
C PHE A 117 4.17 -6.84 -7.16
N ILE A 118 4.44 -5.96 -8.13
CA ILE A 118 5.62 -6.05 -9.00
C ILE A 118 6.90 -6.02 -8.16
N HIS A 119 7.04 -5.05 -7.25
CA HIS A 119 8.22 -4.92 -6.42
C HIS A 119 8.46 -6.16 -5.55
N VAL A 120 7.45 -6.57 -4.77
CA VAL A 120 7.57 -7.68 -3.82
C VAL A 120 7.90 -8.99 -4.52
N ASN A 121 7.24 -9.27 -5.66
CA ASN A 121 7.48 -10.50 -6.42
C ASN A 121 8.90 -10.57 -7.01
N ASN A 122 9.50 -9.43 -7.36
CA ASN A 122 10.79 -9.40 -8.06
C ASN A 122 11.99 -9.10 -7.16
N VAL A 123 11.78 -8.59 -5.93
CA VAL A 123 12.88 -8.32 -4.98
C VAL A 123 13.09 -9.46 -3.98
N SER A 124 12.09 -10.32 -3.78
CA SER A 124 12.10 -11.31 -2.70
C SER A 124 12.25 -12.74 -3.20
N ARG A 125 13.36 -13.39 -2.83
CA ARG A 125 13.58 -14.83 -3.04
C ARG A 125 12.54 -15.71 -2.33
N SER A 126 11.86 -15.19 -1.31
CA SER A 126 10.80 -15.91 -0.59
C SER A 126 9.65 -16.36 -1.51
N PHE A 127 9.45 -15.66 -2.63
CA PHE A 127 8.40 -15.96 -3.61
C PHE A 127 8.77 -17.09 -4.57
N GLU A 128 10.03 -17.54 -4.60
CA GLU A 128 10.49 -18.68 -5.41
C GLU A 128 9.83 -20.00 -4.99
N SER A 129 9.48 -20.14 -3.70
CA SER A 129 8.78 -21.31 -3.15
C SER A 129 7.31 -21.44 -3.58
N GLY A 130 6.76 -20.46 -4.29
CA GLY A 130 5.39 -20.45 -4.81
C GLY A 130 4.30 -20.16 -3.78
N LEU A 131 4.35 -20.73 -2.57
CA LEU A 131 3.31 -20.54 -1.55
C LEU A 131 3.10 -19.05 -1.17
N PRO A 132 4.15 -18.27 -0.85
CA PRO A 132 3.98 -16.83 -0.57
C PRO A 132 3.44 -16.05 -1.77
N PHE A 133 3.77 -16.48 -2.99
CA PHE A 133 3.24 -15.90 -4.22
C PHE A 133 1.74 -16.15 -4.36
N TYR A 134 1.26 -17.38 -4.18
CA TYR A 134 -0.16 -17.69 -4.27
C TYR A 134 -0.98 -16.97 -3.19
N LEU A 135 -0.43 -16.83 -1.98
CA LEU A 135 -1.07 -16.05 -0.91
C LEU A 135 -1.16 -14.56 -1.26
N LEU A 136 -0.10 -13.98 -1.83
CA LEU A 136 -0.10 -12.60 -2.30
C LEU A 136 -1.10 -12.40 -3.44
N CYS A 137 -1.16 -13.31 -4.42
CA CYS A 137 -2.15 -13.32 -5.49
C CYS A 137 -3.57 -13.39 -4.92
N GLY A 138 -3.85 -14.31 -3.98
CA GLY A 138 -5.15 -14.44 -3.34
C GLY A 138 -5.57 -13.16 -2.61
N ALA A 139 -4.68 -12.58 -1.81
CA ALA A 139 -4.93 -11.32 -1.12
C ALA A 139 -5.12 -10.14 -2.09
N GLY A 140 -4.37 -10.11 -3.19
CA GLY A 140 -4.52 -9.13 -4.27
C GLY A 140 -5.89 -9.25 -4.96
N LEU A 141 -6.32 -10.47 -5.30
CA LEU A 141 -7.63 -10.72 -5.90
C LEU A 141 -8.77 -10.32 -4.97
N ILE A 142 -8.67 -10.64 -3.67
CA ILE A 142 -9.64 -10.19 -2.66
C ILE A 142 -9.68 -8.67 -2.64
N THR A 143 -8.52 -8.01 -2.59
CA THR A 143 -8.41 -6.53 -2.60
C THR A 143 -9.09 -5.92 -3.83
N ILE A 144 -8.83 -6.46 -5.01
CA ILE A 144 -9.46 -6.02 -6.27
C ILE A 144 -10.97 -6.23 -6.21
N PHE A 145 -11.43 -7.42 -5.80
CA PHE A 145 -12.85 -7.73 -5.66
C PHE A 145 -13.56 -6.74 -4.73
N LEU A 146 -12.96 -6.43 -3.58
CA LEU A 146 -13.51 -5.46 -2.62
C LEU A 146 -13.58 -4.05 -3.20
N PHE A 147 -12.56 -3.65 -3.96
CA PHE A 147 -12.53 -2.36 -4.63
C PHE A 147 -13.61 -2.26 -5.70
N VAL A 148 -13.78 -3.28 -6.55
CA VAL A 148 -14.80 -3.34 -7.60
C VAL A 148 -16.20 -3.34 -6.98
N ARG A 149 -16.47 -4.19 -5.98
CA ARG A 149 -17.74 -4.22 -5.27
C ARG A 149 -18.11 -2.85 -4.73
N LYS A 150 -17.14 -2.14 -4.13
CA LYS A 150 -17.34 -0.80 -3.57
C LYS A 150 -17.54 0.27 -4.65
N ALA A 151 -16.99 0.08 -5.84
CA ALA A 151 -17.18 0.99 -6.96
C ALA A 151 -18.58 0.86 -7.60
N LEU A 152 -19.19 -0.32 -7.49
CA LEU A 152 -20.52 -0.64 -8.02
C LEU A 152 -21.68 -0.38 -7.03
N SER A 153 -21.39 -0.24 -5.74
CA SER A 153 -22.36 0.10 -4.68
C SER A 153 -22.54 1.62 -4.51
#